data_AF-A0AAW2L5S9-F1
#
_entry.id   AF-A0AAW2L5S9-F1
#
_cell.length_a   1.000
_cell.length_b   1.000
_cell.length_c   1.000
_cell.angle_alpha   90.00
_cell.angle_beta   90.00
_cell.angle_gamma   90.00
#
_symmetry.space_group_name_H-M   'P 1'
#
loop_
_entity.id
_entity.type
_entity.pdbx_description
1 polymer ?
#
loop_
_entity_poly.entity_id
_entity_poly.type
_entity_poly.pdbx_seq_one_letter_code
_entity_poly.pdbx_strand_id
1 'polypeptide(L)'
;MQVAVSEARPQAGQVFGRAASAAIASENQLKTILNPLPSSHFKTTPRSSQSPSPPTLSIYSSQTRTHIPHSPPPPAFPRTQIDDSIMAPREENVYMAKLAEQAERYEEMVEYMEKVSASLPEKEEMTVEERNLLSVAYKNVIGARRASWRIISSIEQKEESRGNEDHVNTIKEYRSKIETELSKICDGILKLLDDRLIPSAAVEIQKCSISR
;
A
#
# COMPACT_ATOMS: atom_id res chain seq x y z
N MET A 1 24.56 64.74 4.86
CA MET A 1 24.39 63.53 5.69
C MET A 1 22.90 63.19 5.64
N GLN A 2 22.44 62.25 4.79
CA GLN A 2 22.51 60.78 4.97
C GLN A 2 21.85 60.38 6.32
N VAL A 3 20.84 59.51 6.43
CA VAL A 3 20.40 58.37 5.61
C VAL A 3 18.88 58.16 5.81
N ALA A 4 18.15 57.86 4.74
CA ALA A 4 16.81 57.30 4.76
C ALA A 4 16.89 55.79 5.08
N VAL A 5 16.22 55.34 6.14
CA VAL A 5 16.05 53.89 6.40
C VAL A 5 14.73 53.45 5.78
N SER A 6 14.83 52.95 4.56
CA SER A 6 13.83 52.15 3.87
C SER A 6 13.87 50.73 4.44
N GLU A 7 12.89 50.38 5.27
CA GLU A 7 12.72 49.02 5.77
C GLU A 7 11.68 48.30 4.91
N ALA A 8 12.17 47.42 4.04
CA ALA A 8 11.38 46.61 3.12
C ALA A 8 10.73 45.44 3.87
N ARG A 9 9.39 45.37 3.82
CA ARG A 9 8.62 44.14 4.16
C ARG A 9 8.96 43.04 3.13
N PRO A 10 9.38 41.84 3.55
CA PRO A 10 9.42 40.70 2.64
C PRO A 10 8.00 40.12 2.49
N GLN A 11 7.62 39.84 1.24
CA GLN A 11 6.33 39.25 0.88
C GLN A 11 6.24 37.80 1.39
N ALA A 12 5.17 37.51 2.12
CA ALA A 12 4.77 36.17 2.52
C ALA A 12 4.20 35.42 1.29
N GLY A 13 5.06 34.76 0.51
CA GLY A 13 4.61 34.00 -0.67
C GLY A 13 5.58 32.94 -1.18
N GLN A 14 6.73 32.73 -0.53
CA GLN A 14 7.81 31.96 -1.15
C GLN A 14 8.61 31.09 -0.16
N VAL A 15 7.91 30.42 0.78
CA VAL A 15 8.58 29.51 1.76
C VAL A 15 7.99 28.10 1.78
N PHE A 16 6.82 27.84 1.21
CA PHE A 16 6.22 26.49 1.21
C PHE A 16 6.87 25.50 0.22
N GLY A 17 7.67 25.97 -0.73
CA GLY A 17 8.31 25.11 -1.76
C GLY A 17 9.61 24.41 -1.35
N ARG A 18 10.17 24.68 -0.15
CA ARG A 18 11.44 24.08 0.30
C ARG A 18 11.31 22.95 1.32
N ALA A 19 10.17 22.83 2.00
CA ALA A 19 9.97 21.80 3.03
C ALA A 19 9.85 20.38 2.44
N ALA A 20 9.29 20.23 1.24
CA ALA A 20 9.14 18.92 0.59
C ALA A 20 10.47 18.33 0.09
N SER A 21 11.47 19.16 -0.20
CA SER A 21 12.77 18.71 -0.71
C SER A 21 13.72 18.20 0.38
N ALA A 22 13.51 18.58 1.65
CA ALA A 22 14.36 18.16 2.77
C ALA A 22 14.05 16.74 3.27
N ALA A 23 12.81 16.25 3.09
CA ALA A 23 12.44 14.88 3.44
C ALA A 23 13.05 13.81 2.49
N ILE A 24 13.55 14.24 1.33
CA ILE A 24 14.20 13.37 0.34
C ILE A 24 15.68 13.09 0.71
N ALA A 25 16.29 13.88 1.60
CA ALA A 25 17.71 13.76 1.95
C ALA A 25 18.03 12.70 3.02
N SER A 26 17.03 12.16 3.74
CA SER A 26 17.25 11.12 4.76
C SER A 26 17.15 9.68 4.21
N GLU A 27 16.80 9.48 2.93
CA GLU A 27 16.65 8.16 2.32
C GLU A 27 17.98 7.42 2.02
N ASN A 28 19.14 8.08 2.15
CA ASN A 28 20.44 7.44 1.91
C ASN A 28 21.01 6.68 3.12
N GLN A 29 20.46 6.84 4.33
CA GLN A 29 20.94 6.12 5.52
C GLN A 29 20.28 4.74 5.71
N LEU A 30 19.12 4.49 5.09
CA LEU A 30 18.42 3.19 5.21
C LEU A 30 18.83 2.16 4.15
N LYS A 31 19.51 2.59 3.06
CA LYS A 31 19.98 1.69 1.99
C LYS A 31 21.23 0.87 2.35
N THR A 32 21.89 1.17 3.47
CA THR A 32 23.13 0.49 3.89
C THR A 32 22.90 -0.72 4.79
N ILE A 33 21.71 -0.87 5.40
CA ILE A 33 21.45 -1.93 6.40
C ILE A 33 20.77 -3.17 5.79
N LEU A 34 20.16 -3.07 4.61
CA LEU A 34 19.39 -4.17 4.02
C LEU A 34 19.89 -4.57 2.62
N ASN A 35 21.13 -5.05 2.55
CA ASN A 35 21.63 -5.82 1.40
C ASN A 35 21.72 -7.30 1.76
N PRO A 36 21.06 -8.20 1.01
CA PRO A 36 21.52 -9.56 0.82
C PRO A 36 22.25 -9.72 -0.53
N LEU A 37 23.31 -10.55 -0.52
CA LEU A 37 24.17 -10.96 -1.64
C LEU A 37 23.42 -11.75 -2.74
N PRO A 38 24.02 -11.91 -3.95
CA PRO A 38 23.31 -12.25 -5.18
C PRO A 38 23.22 -13.75 -5.46
N SER A 39 22.20 -14.18 -6.22
CA SER A 39 22.32 -15.39 -7.04
C SER A 39 21.43 -15.46 -8.28
N SER A 40 22.13 -15.88 -9.34
CA SER A 40 21.72 -16.64 -10.53
C SER A 40 20.84 -15.97 -11.59
N HIS A 41 21.50 -15.80 -12.74
CA HIS A 41 20.97 -15.53 -14.06
C HIS A 41 19.85 -16.48 -14.48
N PHE A 42 18.72 -15.92 -14.92
CA PHE A 42 17.87 -16.56 -15.93
C PHE A 42 17.93 -15.72 -17.21
N LYS A 43 18.50 -16.33 -18.26
CA LYS A 43 18.59 -15.76 -19.61
C LYS A 43 17.26 -16.00 -20.31
N THR A 44 16.51 -14.95 -20.62
CA THR A 44 15.39 -15.00 -21.58
C THR A 44 15.92 -14.60 -22.96
N THR A 45 15.75 -15.48 -23.95
CA THR A 45 16.01 -15.21 -25.37
C THR A 45 14.74 -14.69 -26.06
N PRO A 46 14.86 -13.85 -27.10
CA PRO A 46 13.71 -13.21 -27.74
C PRO A 46 13.09 -14.07 -28.86
N ARG A 47 11.78 -13.91 -29.02
CA ARG A 47 10.92 -14.53 -30.03
C ARG A 47 11.16 -13.90 -31.40
N SER A 48 11.54 -14.71 -32.39
CA SER A 48 11.58 -14.33 -33.81
C SER A 48 10.32 -14.84 -34.53
N SER A 49 9.77 -13.95 -35.34
CA SER A 49 8.70 -14.13 -36.31
C SER A 49 9.07 -15.10 -37.45
N GLN A 50 8.21 -16.05 -37.77
CA GLN A 50 7.96 -16.48 -39.15
C GLN A 50 6.76 -17.45 -39.22
N SER A 51 5.81 -17.10 -40.08
CA SER A 51 4.70 -17.92 -40.56
C SER A 51 5.19 -18.99 -41.55
N PRO A 52 4.53 -20.16 -41.60
CA PRO A 52 4.08 -20.63 -42.90
C PRO A 52 2.64 -21.15 -42.89
N SER A 53 1.94 -20.87 -43.99
CA SER A 53 0.62 -21.42 -44.37
C SER A 53 0.65 -22.93 -44.61
N PRO A 54 -0.39 -23.70 -44.23
CA PRO A 54 -0.58 -25.05 -44.74
C PRO A 54 -1.58 -25.11 -45.91
N PRO A 55 -1.45 -26.10 -46.82
CA PRO A 55 -2.34 -26.28 -47.96
C PRO A 55 -3.66 -26.98 -47.57
N THR A 56 -4.71 -26.63 -48.30
CA THR A 56 -6.01 -27.31 -48.35
C THR A 56 -5.89 -28.68 -49.02
N LEU A 57 -6.51 -29.72 -48.48
CA LEU A 57 -7.32 -30.68 -49.25
C LEU A 57 -8.33 -31.42 -48.35
N SER A 58 -9.46 -31.72 -48.98
CA SER A 58 -10.70 -32.28 -48.47
C SER A 58 -10.61 -33.74 -48.02
N ILE A 59 -11.59 -34.19 -47.22
CA ILE A 59 -12.48 -35.35 -47.46
C ILE A 59 -13.10 -35.83 -46.14
N TYR A 60 -14.38 -36.19 -46.23
CA TYR A 60 -15.19 -37.06 -45.37
C TYR A 60 -16.02 -36.47 -44.23
N SER A 61 -17.31 -36.33 -44.54
CA SER A 61 -18.44 -36.49 -43.63
C SER A 61 -18.35 -37.81 -42.86
N SER A 62 -18.40 -37.74 -41.53
CA SER A 62 -19.08 -38.74 -40.69
C SER A 62 -19.31 -38.13 -39.32
N GLN A 63 -20.57 -37.90 -39.01
CA GLN A 63 -21.03 -37.39 -37.73
C GLN A 63 -20.90 -38.50 -36.68
N THR A 64 -19.91 -38.40 -35.80
CA THR A 64 -19.88 -39.15 -34.54
C THR A 64 -19.70 -38.17 -33.40
N ARG A 65 -20.80 -37.96 -32.68
CA ARG A 65 -20.85 -37.26 -31.40
C ARG A 65 -19.99 -38.04 -30.40
N THR A 66 -18.72 -37.69 -30.28
CA THR A 66 -17.88 -38.21 -29.21
C THR A 66 -18.38 -37.61 -27.90
N HIS A 67 -18.99 -38.46 -27.09
CA HIS A 67 -19.39 -38.16 -25.72
C HIS A 67 -18.13 -37.84 -24.93
N ILE A 68 -17.85 -36.55 -24.70
CA ILE A 68 -16.80 -36.13 -23.77
C ILE A 68 -17.25 -36.65 -22.38
N PRO A 69 -16.52 -37.56 -21.74
CA PRO A 69 -16.86 -37.97 -20.39
C PRO A 69 -16.70 -36.74 -19.49
N HIS A 70 -17.78 -36.34 -18.84
CA HIS A 70 -17.74 -35.36 -17.76
C HIS A 70 -16.76 -35.87 -16.70
N SER A 71 -15.66 -35.16 -16.51
CA SER A 71 -14.79 -35.35 -15.35
C SER A 71 -15.65 -35.28 -14.09
N PRO A 72 -15.49 -36.21 -13.13
CA PRO A 72 -16.24 -36.14 -11.89
C PRO A 72 -15.93 -34.80 -11.21
N PRO A 73 -16.93 -34.14 -10.58
CA PRO A 73 -16.65 -32.96 -9.76
C PRO A 73 -15.58 -33.33 -8.71
N PRO A 74 -14.66 -32.41 -8.38
CA PRO A 74 -13.67 -32.67 -7.34
C PRO A 74 -14.38 -33.13 -6.07
N PRO A 75 -13.77 -34.03 -5.27
CA PRO A 75 -14.37 -34.47 -4.02
C PRO A 75 -14.70 -33.25 -3.18
N ALA A 76 -15.97 -33.13 -2.80
CA ALA A 76 -16.41 -32.09 -1.88
C ALA A 76 -15.50 -32.14 -0.66
N PHE A 77 -14.77 -31.06 -0.41
CA PHE A 77 -13.98 -30.93 0.80
C PHE A 77 -14.88 -31.32 1.97
N PRO A 78 -14.43 -32.21 2.89
CA PRO A 78 -15.21 -32.48 4.07
C PRO A 78 -15.47 -31.13 4.71
N ARG A 79 -16.75 -30.77 4.80
CA ARG A 79 -17.19 -29.56 5.51
C ARG A 79 -16.76 -29.81 6.94
N THR A 80 -15.56 -29.33 7.26
CA THR A 80 -15.06 -29.32 8.62
C THR A 80 -16.17 -28.64 9.39
N GLN A 81 -16.74 -29.33 10.36
CA GLN A 81 -17.59 -28.68 11.33
C GLN A 81 -16.66 -27.70 12.02
N ILE A 82 -16.63 -26.46 11.51
CA ILE A 82 -16.10 -25.32 12.21
C ILE A 82 -17.05 -25.24 13.40
N ASP A 83 -16.57 -25.76 14.53
CA ASP A 83 -17.12 -25.43 15.82
C ASP A 83 -17.22 -23.90 15.83
N ASP A 84 -18.45 -23.36 15.83
CA ASP A 84 -18.75 -21.94 16.02
C ASP A 84 -18.41 -21.53 17.46
N SER A 85 -17.20 -21.91 17.89
CA SER A 85 -16.44 -21.39 19.01
C SER A 85 -16.38 -19.89 18.79
N ILE A 86 -17.14 -19.17 19.61
CA ILE A 86 -17.21 -17.71 19.68
C ILE A 86 -15.78 -17.18 19.84
N MET A 87 -15.10 -16.92 18.73
CA MET A 87 -13.84 -16.19 18.73
C MET A 87 -14.16 -14.79 19.24
N ALA A 88 -13.32 -14.27 20.14
CA ALA A 88 -13.50 -12.90 20.59
C ALA A 88 -13.41 -11.98 19.36
N PRO A 89 -14.20 -10.89 19.28
CA PRO A 89 -14.23 -10.03 18.11
C PRO A 89 -12.86 -9.47 17.74
N ARG A 90 -11.95 -9.32 18.72
CA ARG A 90 -10.55 -8.98 18.50
C ARG A 90 -9.79 -10.08 17.73
N GLU A 91 -9.89 -11.32 18.18
CA GLU A 91 -9.20 -12.47 17.57
C GLU A 91 -9.69 -12.73 16.14
N GLU A 92 -10.99 -12.55 15.90
CA GLU A 92 -11.58 -12.62 14.57
C GLU A 92 -10.99 -11.54 13.65
N ASN A 93 -10.92 -10.29 14.09
CA ASN A 93 -10.34 -9.21 13.28
C ASN A 93 -8.84 -9.44 13.03
N VAL A 94 -8.06 -9.94 14.00
CA VAL A 94 -6.65 -10.30 13.80
C VAL A 94 -6.51 -11.44 12.79
N TYR A 95 -7.39 -12.44 12.83
CA TYR A 95 -7.40 -13.54 11.87
C TYR A 95 -7.71 -13.03 10.45
N MET A 96 -8.73 -12.17 10.31
CA MET A 96 -9.08 -11.55 9.03
C MET A 96 -7.96 -10.66 8.49
N ALA A 97 -7.26 -9.91 9.35
CA ALA A 97 -6.10 -9.12 8.95
C ALA A 97 -4.97 -9.99 8.37
N LYS A 98 -4.70 -11.15 8.98
CA LYS A 98 -3.71 -12.12 8.46
C LYS A 98 -4.13 -12.72 7.13
N LEU A 99 -5.42 -13.02 6.94
CA LEU A 99 -5.93 -13.47 5.64
C LEU A 99 -5.80 -12.39 4.57
N ALA A 100 -6.12 -11.14 4.91
CA ALA A 100 -5.97 -10.00 4.01
C ALA A 100 -4.50 -9.75 3.62
N GLU A 101 -3.56 -9.94 4.56
CA GLU A 101 -2.12 -9.90 4.30
C GLU A 101 -1.71 -10.95 3.25
N GLN A 102 -2.13 -12.21 3.41
CA GLN A 102 -1.84 -13.29 2.46
C GLN A 102 -2.46 -13.05 1.07
N ALA A 103 -3.58 -12.33 1.03
CA ALA A 103 -4.24 -11.94 -0.21
C ALA A 103 -3.71 -10.63 -0.81
N GLU A 104 -2.71 -9.99 -0.17
CA GLU A 104 -2.17 -8.68 -0.54
C GLU A 104 -3.22 -7.55 -0.59
N ARG A 105 -4.35 -7.71 0.13
CA ARG A 105 -5.43 -6.72 0.21
C ARG A 105 -5.21 -5.80 1.43
N TYR A 106 -4.18 -4.97 1.35
CA TYR A 106 -3.73 -4.16 2.49
C TYR A 106 -4.73 -3.08 2.93
N GLU A 107 -5.63 -2.63 2.05
CA GLU A 107 -6.67 -1.67 2.41
C GLU A 107 -7.67 -2.27 3.41
N GLU A 108 -8.13 -3.49 3.16
CA GLU A 108 -8.99 -4.21 4.10
C GLU A 108 -8.21 -4.60 5.37
N MET A 109 -6.92 -4.95 5.23
CA MET A 109 -6.06 -5.22 6.38
C MET A 109 -6.03 -4.03 7.34
N VAL A 110 -5.97 -2.79 6.83
CA VAL A 110 -6.05 -1.57 7.66
C VAL A 110 -7.38 -1.50 8.39
N GLU A 111 -8.51 -1.74 7.70
CA GLU A 111 -9.85 -1.72 8.34
C GLU A 111 -9.97 -2.74 9.48
N TYR A 112 -9.45 -3.95 9.32
CA TYR A 112 -9.46 -4.95 10.38
C TYR A 112 -8.58 -4.53 11.56
N MET A 113 -7.38 -3.99 11.30
CA MET A 113 -6.48 -3.55 12.36
C MET A 113 -6.98 -2.30 13.11
N GLU A 114 -7.76 -1.44 12.46
CA GLU A 114 -8.50 -0.35 13.10
C GLU A 114 -9.61 -0.86 14.02
N LYS A 115 -10.32 -1.93 13.62
CA LYS A 115 -11.30 -2.58 14.50
C LYS A 115 -10.62 -3.23 15.71
N VAL A 116 -9.45 -3.85 15.53
CA VAL A 116 -8.64 -4.38 16.64
C VAL A 116 -8.29 -3.25 17.61
N SER A 117 -7.74 -2.14 17.11
CA SER A 117 -7.34 -1.01 17.96
C SER A 117 -8.53 -0.35 18.67
N ALA A 118 -9.71 -0.27 18.03
CA ALA A 118 -10.93 0.27 18.61
C ALA A 118 -11.57 -0.67 19.64
N SER A 119 -11.45 -1.99 19.46
CA SER A 119 -12.02 -3.00 20.38
C SER A 119 -11.27 -3.09 21.72
N LEU A 120 -10.04 -2.58 21.78
CA LEU A 120 -9.24 -2.59 23.02
C LEU A 120 -9.83 -1.66 24.09
N PRO A 121 -9.87 -2.07 25.36
CA PRO A 121 -10.05 -1.15 26.47
C PRO A 121 -8.91 -0.12 26.52
N GLU A 122 -9.15 1.11 27.00
CA GLU A 122 -8.12 2.16 27.12
C GLU A 122 -6.89 1.77 27.96
N LYS A 123 -6.98 0.68 28.75
CA LYS A 123 -5.92 0.18 29.63
C LYS A 123 -5.20 -1.06 29.09
N GLU A 124 -5.61 -1.57 27.93
CA GLU A 124 -5.01 -2.74 27.31
C GLU A 124 -4.25 -2.35 26.05
N GLU A 125 -3.01 -2.82 25.97
CA GLU A 125 -2.08 -2.46 24.90
C GLU A 125 -2.19 -3.44 23.73
N MET A 126 -1.92 -2.96 22.52
CA MET A 126 -1.73 -3.84 21.37
C MET A 126 -0.49 -4.72 21.59
N THR A 127 -0.60 -6.02 21.29
CA THR A 127 0.56 -6.92 21.36
C THR A 127 1.59 -6.55 20.29
N VAL A 128 2.81 -7.08 20.44
CA VAL A 128 3.89 -6.86 19.46
C VAL A 128 3.47 -7.34 18.07
N GLU A 129 2.78 -8.48 17.99
CA GLU A 129 2.28 -9.05 16.74
C GLU A 129 1.23 -8.13 16.09
N GLU A 130 0.28 -7.61 16.86
CA GLU A 130 -0.76 -6.71 16.35
C GLU A 130 -0.18 -5.38 15.86
N ARG A 131 0.78 -4.82 16.61
CA ARG A 131 1.50 -3.60 16.20
C ARG A 131 2.26 -3.82 14.90
N ASN A 132 2.88 -4.99 14.73
CA ASN A 132 3.58 -5.35 13.50
C ASN A 132 2.61 -5.46 12.32
N LEU A 133 1.46 -6.13 12.50
CA LEU A 133 0.42 -6.23 11.47
C LEU A 133 -0.10 -4.85 11.06
N LEU A 134 -0.39 -3.98 12.02
CA LEU A 134 -0.80 -2.60 11.76
C LEU A 134 0.26 -1.84 10.92
N SER A 135 1.53 -1.99 11.30
CA SER A 135 2.66 -1.36 10.60
C SER A 135 2.80 -1.87 9.16
N VAL A 136 2.65 -3.19 8.95
CA VAL A 136 2.69 -3.81 7.62
C VAL A 136 1.54 -3.31 6.75
N ALA A 137 0.33 -3.24 7.29
CA ALA A 137 -0.85 -2.78 6.56
C ALA A 137 -0.66 -1.34 6.04
N TYR A 138 -0.40 -0.40 6.95
CA TYR A 138 -0.26 1.03 6.60
C TYR A 138 0.96 1.30 5.70
N LYS A 139 2.10 0.65 5.94
CA LYS A 139 3.30 0.71 5.08
C LYS A 139 2.96 0.41 3.62
N ASN A 140 2.22 -0.68 3.39
CA ASN A 140 1.94 -1.16 2.05
C ASN A 140 0.92 -0.28 1.33
N VAL A 141 -0.14 0.15 2.03
CA VAL A 141 -1.13 1.09 1.48
C VAL A 141 -0.45 2.41 1.08
N ILE A 142 0.30 3.03 2.00
CA ILE A 142 1.02 4.30 1.73
C ILE A 142 2.04 4.11 0.60
N GLY A 143 2.76 2.99 0.58
CA GLY A 143 3.73 2.65 -0.45
C GLY A 143 3.12 2.59 -1.85
N ALA A 144 1.98 1.92 -2.00
CA ALA A 144 1.24 1.83 -3.25
C ALA A 144 0.73 3.20 -3.74
N ARG A 145 0.23 4.04 -2.82
CA ARG A 145 -0.22 5.40 -3.14
C ARG A 145 0.93 6.31 -3.56
N ARG A 146 2.07 6.26 -2.86
CA ARG A 146 3.30 6.98 -3.24
C ARG A 146 3.84 6.53 -4.60
N ALA A 147 3.74 5.25 -4.93
CA ALA A 147 4.10 4.76 -6.27
C ALA A 147 3.18 5.34 -7.34
N SER A 148 1.86 5.32 -7.10
CA SER A 148 0.86 5.90 -8.00
C SER A 148 1.09 7.39 -8.22
N TRP A 149 1.31 8.16 -7.15
CA TRP A 149 1.62 9.59 -7.23
C TRP A 149 2.87 9.86 -8.08
N ARG A 150 3.96 9.10 -7.87
CA ARG A 150 5.20 9.26 -8.67
C ARG A 150 4.96 9.00 -10.16
N ILE A 151 4.17 7.99 -10.51
CA ILE A 151 3.83 7.68 -11.89
C ILE A 151 3.04 8.85 -12.50
N ILE A 152 2.00 9.33 -11.83
CA ILE A 152 1.16 10.43 -12.32
C ILE A 152 1.97 11.71 -12.48
N SER A 153 2.81 12.08 -11.50
CA SER A 153 3.70 13.24 -11.62
C SER A 153 4.65 13.12 -12.82
N SER A 154 5.14 11.91 -13.13
CA SER A 154 5.98 11.69 -14.32
C SER A 154 5.21 11.81 -15.65
N ILE A 155 3.92 11.47 -15.66
CA ILE A 155 3.05 11.62 -16.82
C ILE A 155 2.69 13.08 -17.03
N GLU A 156 2.40 13.81 -15.94
CA GLU A 156 2.15 15.27 -15.96
C GLU A 156 3.30 16.01 -16.65
N GLN A 157 4.53 15.75 -16.23
CA GLN A 157 5.72 16.38 -16.80
C GLN A 157 5.91 16.04 -18.29
N LYS A 158 5.62 14.81 -18.69
CA LYS A 158 5.67 14.38 -20.10
C LYS A 158 4.62 15.09 -20.96
N GLU A 159 3.39 15.21 -20.48
CA GLU A 159 2.33 15.91 -21.23
C GLU A 159 2.56 17.42 -21.26
N GLU A 160 3.12 18.01 -20.20
CA GLU A 160 3.49 19.43 -20.18
C GLU A 160 4.54 19.75 -21.26
N SER A 161 5.53 18.88 -21.45
CA SER A 161 6.50 19.03 -22.55
C SER A 161 5.92 18.92 -23.97
N ARG A 162 4.70 18.37 -24.12
CA ARG A 162 3.99 18.27 -25.41
C ARG A 162 3.10 19.47 -25.69
N GLY A 163 2.91 20.36 -24.71
CA GLY A 163 2.08 21.56 -24.83
C GLY A 163 0.57 21.30 -24.85
N ASN A 164 0.11 20.15 -24.33
CA ASN A 164 -1.31 19.83 -24.28
C ASN A 164 -1.93 20.25 -22.94
N GLU A 165 -2.31 21.53 -22.83
CA GLU A 165 -2.76 22.15 -21.57
C GLU A 165 -4.01 21.50 -20.97
N ASP A 166 -4.97 21.07 -21.79
CA ASP A 166 -6.21 20.44 -21.32
C ASP A 166 -5.95 19.10 -20.60
N HIS A 167 -5.07 18.28 -21.18
CA HIS A 167 -4.65 17.02 -20.57
C HIS A 167 -3.84 17.26 -19.30
N VAL A 168 -2.94 18.25 -19.31
CA VAL A 168 -2.15 18.62 -18.13
C VAL A 168 -3.06 19.04 -16.96
N ASN A 169 -4.10 19.83 -17.22
CA ASN A 169 -5.06 20.22 -16.19
C ASN A 169 -5.82 19.01 -15.61
N THR A 170 -6.25 18.08 -16.47
CA THR A 170 -6.92 16.85 -16.05
C THR A 170 -6.00 15.96 -15.19
N ILE A 171 -4.72 15.84 -15.59
CA ILE A 171 -3.71 15.08 -14.84
C ILE A 171 -3.40 15.74 -13.49
N LYS A 172 -3.32 17.08 -13.43
CA LYS A 172 -3.12 17.84 -12.19
C LYS A 172 -4.25 17.60 -11.18
N GLU A 173 -5.50 17.58 -11.64
CA GLU A 173 -6.65 17.27 -10.78
C GLU A 173 -6.55 15.84 -10.22
N TYR A 174 -6.16 14.87 -11.06
CA TYR A 174 -5.98 13.49 -10.61
C TYR A 174 -4.81 13.34 -9.62
N ARG A 175 -3.70 14.06 -9.84
CA ARG A 175 -2.58 14.12 -8.88
C ARG A 175 -3.05 14.65 -7.51
N SER A 176 -3.86 15.70 -7.50
CA SER A 176 -4.43 16.29 -6.28
C SER A 176 -5.36 15.33 -5.54
N LYS A 177 -6.14 14.51 -6.26
CA LYS A 177 -6.95 13.43 -5.66
C LYS A 177 -6.08 12.42 -4.91
N ILE A 178 -5.00 11.96 -5.53
CA ILE A 178 -4.04 11.03 -4.89
C ILE A 178 -3.38 11.66 -3.67
N GLU A 179 -3.00 12.95 -3.74
CA GLU A 179 -2.44 13.66 -2.58
C GLU A 179 -3.43 13.72 -1.42
N THR A 180 -4.70 14.01 -1.72
CA THR A 180 -5.76 14.05 -0.72
C THR A 180 -5.98 12.68 -0.07
N GLU A 181 -5.98 11.60 -0.85
CA GLU A 181 -6.06 10.24 -0.32
C GLU A 181 -4.85 9.89 0.55
N LEU A 182 -3.64 10.24 0.10
CA LEU A 182 -2.41 9.99 0.85
C LEU A 182 -2.42 10.74 2.19
N SER A 183 -2.82 12.01 2.20
CA SER A 183 -2.99 12.81 3.42
C SER A 183 -4.01 12.18 4.36
N LYS A 184 -5.18 11.76 3.86
CA LYS A 184 -6.20 11.09 4.69
C LYS A 184 -5.68 9.82 5.35
N ILE A 185 -4.92 8.99 4.62
CA ILE A 185 -4.33 7.76 5.17
C ILE A 185 -3.30 8.09 6.24
N CYS A 186 -2.44 9.08 6.02
CA CYS A 186 -1.46 9.54 7.01
C CYS A 186 -2.14 10.12 8.26
N ASP A 187 -3.19 10.92 8.08
CA ASP A 187 -3.96 11.49 9.19
C ASP A 187 -4.67 10.40 10.01
N GLY A 188 -5.11 9.31 9.37
CA GLY A 188 -5.72 8.15 10.04
C GLY A 188 -4.75 7.47 11.00
N ILE A 189 -3.54 7.14 10.55
CA ILE A 189 -2.54 6.49 11.41
C ILE A 189 -2.04 7.42 12.51
N LEU A 190 -1.87 8.72 12.25
CA LEU A 190 -1.43 9.68 13.26
C LEU A 190 -2.46 9.79 14.39
N LYS A 191 -3.75 9.87 14.07
CA LYS A 191 -4.81 9.86 15.09
C LYS A 191 -4.79 8.59 15.92
N LEU A 192 -4.66 7.42 15.28
CA LEU A 192 -4.59 6.14 16.00
C LEU A 192 -3.37 6.09 16.95
N LEU A 193 -2.22 6.64 16.52
CA LEU A 193 -1.03 6.74 17.35
C LEU A 193 -1.24 7.65 18.58
N ASP A 194 -1.78 8.84 18.36
CA ASP A 194 -2.00 9.85 19.39
C ASP A 194 -3.06 9.41 20.42
N ASP A 195 -4.15 8.79 19.96
CA ASP A 195 -5.28 8.43 20.81
C ASP A 195 -5.06 7.13 21.61
N ARG A 196 -4.28 6.19 21.07
CA ARG A 196 -4.23 4.81 21.60
C ARG A 196 -2.83 4.35 21.95
N LEU A 197 -1.88 4.47 21.02
CA LEU A 197 -0.57 3.82 21.16
C LEU A 197 0.38 4.61 22.05
N ILE A 198 0.39 5.95 21.98
CA ILE A 198 1.23 6.81 22.82
C ILE A 198 0.77 6.81 24.29
N PRO A 199 -0.53 6.99 24.61
CA PRO A 199 -1.00 6.99 25.99
C PRO A 199 -0.76 5.65 26.68
N SER A 200 -0.95 4.54 25.96
CA SER A 200 -0.68 3.19 26.46
C SER A 200 0.81 3.01 26.83
N ALA A 201 1.72 3.31 25.89
CA ALA A 201 3.16 3.16 26.13
C ALA A 201 3.69 4.04 27.27
N ALA A 202 3.09 5.21 27.51
CA ALA A 202 3.45 6.07 28.64
C ALA A 202 3.14 5.44 30.01
N VAL A 203 2.05 4.66 30.11
CA VAL A 203 1.67 3.94 31.34
C VAL A 203 2.71 2.87 31.69
N GLU A 204 3.27 2.18 30.70
CA GLU A 204 4.32 1.17 30.90
C GLU A 204 5.60 1.81 31.49
N ILE A 205 6.02 2.96 30.94
CA ILE A 205 7.20 3.71 31.43
C ILE A 205 6.97 4.26 32.84
N GLN A 206 5.76 4.72 33.16
CA GLN A 206 5.42 5.24 34.48
C GLN A 206 5.39 4.12 35.56
N LYS A 207 4.92 2.92 35.21
CA LYS A 207 5.00 1.74 36.12
C LYS A 207 6.44 1.34 36.42
N CYS A 208 7.32 1.43 35.44
CA CYS A 208 8.73 1.07 35.58
C CYS A 208 9.52 2.09 36.46
N SER A 209 9.06 3.34 36.53
CA SER A 209 9.69 4.40 37.36
C SER A 209 9.20 4.44 38.81
N ILE A 210 8.05 3.84 39.12
CA ILE A 210 7.55 3.69 40.51
C ILE A 210 8.16 2.47 41.21
N SER A 211 8.75 1.53 40.46
CA SER A 211 9.33 0.29 40.99
C SER A 211 10.86 0.33 41.19
N ARG A 212 11.47 1.53 41.27
CA ARG A 212 12.90 1.71 41.60
C ARG A 212 13.09 2.51 42.87
#